data_AF-A0A2E3D867-F1
#
_entry.id   AF-A0A2E3D867-F1
#
_cell.length_a   1.000
_cell.length_b   1.000
_cell.length_c   1.000
_cell.angle_alpha   90.00
_cell.angle_beta   90.00
_cell.angle_gamma   90.00
#
_symmetry.space_group_name_H-M   'P 1'
#
loop_
_entity.id
_entity.type
_entity.pdbx_description
1 polymer ?
#
loop_
_entity_poly.entity_id
_entity_poly.type
_entity_poly.pdbx_seq_one_letter_code
_entity_poly.pdbx_strand_id
1 'polypeptide(L)'
;MKNDSSLKTLERSIEHSMLFQRFNLKKELRKKHRRKNLHEEILQSAAEASRRKKLVPDITFPPGLPTSRIAKSIIKTIQDNQVVIVAGETGSGKSTQLSKMCLEAGQGVFGMIGHTQPRRVAARSIAARVASELGVKLGDEVGFQVRFESKTNSDTLIKIMTDGILLSEIQNDPFLESMTPLLLMRFTREP
;
A
#
# COMPACT_ATOMS: atom_id res chain seq x y z
N MET A 1 8.29 32.42 -20.60
CA MET A 1 9.29 31.60 -19.86
C MET A 1 8.90 31.27 -18.41
N LYS A 2 8.25 32.16 -17.61
CA LYS A 2 7.86 31.84 -16.21
C LYS A 2 6.77 30.75 -16.04
N ASN A 3 5.84 30.61 -17.00
CA ASN A 3 4.73 29.66 -16.91
C ASN A 3 5.16 28.18 -17.05
N ASP A 4 6.25 27.91 -17.77
CA ASP A 4 6.68 26.54 -18.09
C ASP A 4 7.42 25.89 -16.91
N SER A 5 8.19 26.68 -16.16
CA SER A 5 8.83 26.23 -14.91
C SER A 5 7.80 25.91 -13.82
N SER A 6 6.74 26.72 -13.70
CA SER A 6 5.69 26.50 -12.68
C SER A 6 4.86 25.25 -12.98
N LEU A 7 4.59 24.96 -14.25
CA LEU A 7 3.89 23.73 -14.66
C LEU A 7 4.71 22.47 -14.37
N LYS A 8 6.01 22.48 -14.69
CA LYS A 8 6.91 21.36 -14.37
C LYS A 8 7.00 21.10 -12.87
N THR A 9 7.01 22.15 -12.05
CA THR A 9 6.97 22.01 -10.59
C THR A 9 5.67 21.34 -10.12
N LEU A 10 4.53 21.74 -10.68
CA LEU A 10 3.24 21.14 -10.35
C LEU A 10 3.14 19.68 -10.79
N GLU A 11 3.62 19.35 -11.99
CA GLU A 11 3.69 17.96 -12.48
C GLU A 11 4.51 17.08 -11.53
N ARG A 12 5.66 17.58 -11.06
CA ARG A 12 6.50 16.86 -10.09
C ARG A 12 5.81 16.72 -8.74
N SER A 13 5.09 17.74 -8.27
CA SER A 13 4.33 17.64 -7.01
C SER A 13 3.23 16.59 -7.10
N ILE A 14 2.57 16.44 -8.26
CA ILE A 14 1.56 15.40 -8.49
C ILE A 14 2.17 13.98 -8.37
N GLU A 15 3.42 13.79 -8.78
CA GLU A 15 4.10 12.49 -8.61
C GLU A 15 4.32 12.12 -7.13
N HIS A 16 4.30 13.11 -6.24
CA HIS A 16 4.40 12.93 -4.80
C HIS A 16 3.05 13.06 -4.08
N SER A 17 1.94 13.20 -4.80
CA SER A 17 0.58 13.23 -4.27
C SER A 17 0.03 11.81 -4.02
N MET A 18 -1.07 11.72 -3.28
CA MET A 18 -1.83 10.48 -3.06
C MET A 18 -2.25 9.85 -4.39
N LEU A 19 -2.10 8.54 -4.52
CA LEU A 19 -2.24 7.79 -5.77
C LEU A 19 -3.60 8.02 -6.42
N PHE A 20 -4.68 7.86 -5.66
CA PHE A 20 -6.05 8.05 -6.14
C PHE A 20 -6.35 9.45 -6.67
N GLN A 21 -5.59 10.45 -6.23
CA GLN A 21 -5.77 11.82 -6.71
C GLN A 21 -4.96 12.10 -7.98
N ARG A 22 -3.88 11.35 -8.25
CA ARG A 22 -2.95 11.66 -9.36
C ARG A 22 -3.63 11.73 -10.72
N PHE A 23 -4.54 10.80 -11.03
CA PHE A 23 -5.23 10.80 -12.32
C PHE A 23 -6.07 12.07 -12.52
N ASN A 24 -6.90 12.39 -11.53
CA ASN A 24 -7.75 13.58 -11.57
C ASN A 24 -6.94 14.88 -11.57
N LEU A 25 -5.88 14.97 -10.75
CA LEU A 25 -4.98 16.13 -10.70
C LEU A 25 -4.28 16.35 -12.06
N LYS A 26 -3.78 15.29 -12.72
CA LYS A 26 -3.20 15.38 -14.08
C LYS A 26 -4.23 15.84 -15.11
N LYS A 27 -5.46 15.32 -15.03
CA LYS A 27 -6.56 15.67 -15.94
C LYS A 27 -6.96 17.14 -15.79
N GLU A 28 -7.07 17.65 -14.56
CA GLU A 28 -7.41 19.05 -14.30
C GLU A 28 -6.25 19.99 -14.63
N LEU A 29 -4.99 19.61 -14.44
CA LEU A 29 -3.82 20.43 -14.79
C LEU A 29 -3.77 20.77 -16.28
N ARG A 30 -4.24 19.86 -17.14
CA ARG A 30 -4.35 20.07 -18.58
C ARG A 30 -5.42 21.11 -18.95
N LYS A 31 -6.40 21.39 -18.09
CA LYS A 31 -7.46 22.38 -18.33
C LYS A 31 -6.98 23.79 -17.95
N LYS A 32 -6.97 24.73 -18.90
CA LYS A 32 -6.41 26.09 -18.71
C LYS A 32 -7.15 26.98 -17.68
N HIS A 33 -8.42 26.68 -17.35
CA HIS A 33 -9.33 27.61 -16.66
C HIS A 33 -9.45 27.50 -15.12
N ARG A 34 -8.91 26.46 -14.45
CA ARG A 34 -9.11 26.23 -12.98
C ARG A 34 -7.81 26.10 -12.16
N ARG A 35 -6.81 26.95 -12.42
CA ARG A 35 -5.44 26.74 -11.91
C ARG A 35 -5.20 27.08 -10.43
N LYS A 36 -5.96 27.99 -9.80
CA LYS A 36 -5.69 28.40 -8.41
C LYS A 36 -6.03 27.30 -7.40
N ASN A 37 -7.26 26.80 -7.39
CA ASN A 37 -7.69 25.76 -6.44
C ASN A 37 -6.91 24.44 -6.65
N LEU A 38 -6.54 24.13 -7.90
CA LEU A 38 -5.76 22.94 -8.22
C LEU A 38 -4.38 22.93 -7.55
N HIS A 39 -3.73 24.09 -7.41
CA HIS A 39 -2.43 24.18 -6.75
C HIS A 39 -2.53 23.80 -5.26
N GLU A 40 -3.56 24.30 -4.57
CA GLU A 40 -3.82 23.96 -3.17
C GLU A 40 -4.14 22.48 -3.00
N GLU A 41 -4.97 21.90 -3.88
CA GLU A 41 -5.29 20.47 -3.88
C GLU A 41 -4.03 19.59 -4.06
N ILE A 42 -3.15 19.94 -5.00
CA ILE A 42 -1.88 19.21 -5.22
C ILE A 42 -1.00 19.27 -3.97
N LEU A 43 -0.85 20.47 -3.39
CA LEU A 43 -0.02 20.65 -2.19
C LEU A 43 -0.58 19.88 -0.99
N GLN A 44 -1.89 19.91 -0.79
CA GLN A 44 -2.54 19.19 0.30
C GLN A 44 -2.36 17.68 0.14
N SER A 45 -2.50 17.17 -1.09
CA SER A 45 -2.26 15.77 -1.41
C SER A 45 -0.81 15.33 -1.18
N ALA A 46 0.15 16.16 -1.60
CA ALA A 46 1.57 15.90 -1.39
C ALA A 46 1.97 16.00 0.09
N ALA A 47 1.34 16.92 0.84
CA ALA A 47 1.53 17.04 2.28
C ALA A 47 1.03 15.80 3.01
N GLU A 48 -0.13 15.25 2.62
CA GLU A 48 -0.66 14.01 3.18
C GLU A 48 0.25 12.82 2.90
N ALA A 49 0.71 12.67 1.66
CA ALA A 49 1.68 11.63 1.32
C ALA A 49 3.00 11.76 2.12
N SER A 50 3.48 12.99 2.30
CA SER A 50 4.67 13.29 3.13
C SER A 50 4.44 12.96 4.60
N ARG A 51 3.25 13.25 5.14
CA ARG A 51 2.84 12.85 6.49
C ARG A 51 2.84 11.34 6.64
N ARG A 52 2.18 10.62 5.72
CA ARG A 52 2.13 9.14 5.71
C ARG A 52 3.51 8.52 5.57
N LYS A 53 4.42 9.12 4.79
CA LYS A 53 5.81 8.66 4.68
C LYS A 53 6.54 8.66 6.02
N LYS A 54 6.22 9.60 6.92
CA LYS A 54 6.80 9.67 8.28
C LYS A 54 6.23 8.62 9.23
N LEU A 55 5.08 8.01 8.89
CA LEU A 55 4.48 6.92 9.66
C LEU A 55 5.10 5.56 9.33
N VAL A 56 5.92 5.45 8.29
CA VAL A 56 6.57 4.18 7.95
C VAL A 56 7.51 3.80 9.10
N PRO A 57 7.25 2.68 9.82
CA PRO A 57 8.08 2.25 10.93
C PRO A 57 9.40 1.65 10.43
N ASP A 58 10.35 1.46 11.34
CA ASP A 58 11.59 0.76 11.01
C ASP A 58 11.32 -0.72 10.68
N ILE A 59 11.62 -1.12 9.45
CA ILE A 59 11.30 -2.47 8.96
C ILE A 59 12.49 -3.39 9.17
N THR A 60 12.29 -4.43 9.96
CA THR A 60 13.29 -5.49 10.16
C THR A 60 12.73 -6.84 9.75
N PHE A 61 13.61 -7.75 9.32
CA PHE A 61 13.22 -9.09 8.87
C PHE A 61 13.89 -10.17 9.75
N PRO A 62 13.13 -11.12 10.30
CA PRO A 62 13.70 -12.16 11.14
C PRO A 62 14.57 -13.11 10.30
N PRO A 63 15.84 -13.38 10.68
CA PRO A 63 16.79 -14.13 9.85
C PRO A 63 16.43 -15.61 9.66
N GLY A 64 15.54 -16.14 10.51
CA GLY A 64 15.10 -17.54 10.47
C GLY A 64 14.14 -17.89 9.32
N LEU A 65 13.55 -16.90 8.64
CA LEU A 65 12.58 -17.16 7.58
C LEU A 65 13.23 -17.19 6.19
N PRO A 66 12.90 -18.17 5.32
CA PRO A 66 13.39 -18.22 3.94
C PRO A 66 13.16 -16.92 3.16
N THR A 67 11.98 -16.32 3.26
CA THR A 67 11.69 -15.06 2.55
C THR A 67 12.59 -13.91 3.03
N SER A 68 12.89 -13.85 4.32
CA SER A 68 13.75 -12.81 4.90
C SER A 68 15.19 -12.86 4.37
N ARG A 69 15.72 -14.05 4.07
CA ARG A 69 17.07 -14.21 3.50
C ARG A 69 17.20 -13.60 2.09
N ILE A 70 16.10 -13.62 1.34
CA ILE A 70 16.04 -13.06 -0.02
C ILE A 70 15.27 -11.74 -0.10
N ALA A 71 15.03 -11.08 1.05
CA ALA A 71 14.21 -9.87 1.14
C ALA A 71 14.66 -8.78 0.15
N LYS A 72 15.98 -8.50 0.09
CA LYS A 72 16.54 -7.50 -0.83
C LYS A 72 16.22 -7.81 -2.29
N SER A 73 16.29 -9.08 -2.68
CA SER A 73 15.94 -9.50 -4.05
C SER A 73 14.46 -9.29 -4.32
N ILE A 74 13.59 -9.68 -3.39
CA ILE A 74 12.14 -9.52 -3.54
C ILE A 74 11.75 -8.04 -3.63
N ILE A 75 12.31 -7.19 -2.76
CA ILE A 75 12.07 -5.74 -2.75
C ILE A 75 12.45 -5.13 -4.10
N LYS A 76 13.63 -5.48 -4.62
CA LYS A 76 14.06 -5.01 -5.94
C LYS A 76 13.09 -5.48 -7.04
N THR A 77 12.70 -6.76 -7.03
CA THR A 77 11.73 -7.27 -8.01
C THR A 77 10.38 -6.54 -7.94
N ILE A 78 9.91 -6.18 -6.74
CA ILE A 78 8.68 -5.38 -6.55
C ILE A 78 8.83 -3.97 -7.13
N GLN A 79 10.00 -3.34 -7.00
CA GLN A 79 10.25 -2.01 -7.56
C GLN A 79 10.33 -2.02 -9.09
N ASP A 80 10.92 -3.07 -9.65
CA ASP A 80 11.20 -3.18 -11.08
C ASP A 80 10.01 -3.73 -11.89
N ASN A 81 9.00 -4.33 -11.25
CA ASN A 81 7.92 -5.03 -11.94
C ASN A 81 6.54 -4.65 -11.40
N GLN A 82 5.57 -4.50 -12.30
CA GLN A 82 4.17 -4.24 -11.93
C GLN A 82 3.50 -5.46 -11.28
N VAL A 83 3.92 -6.67 -11.65
CA VAL A 83 3.37 -7.94 -11.13
C VAL A 83 4.52 -8.86 -10.76
N VAL A 84 4.48 -9.40 -9.54
CA VAL A 84 5.49 -10.34 -9.02
C VAL A 84 4.79 -11.56 -8.46
N ILE A 85 5.24 -12.75 -8.88
CA ILE A 85 4.78 -14.03 -8.34
C ILE A 85 5.84 -14.53 -7.36
N VAL A 86 5.46 -14.72 -6.10
CA VAL A 86 6.34 -15.28 -5.06
C VAL A 86 5.83 -16.66 -4.66
N ALA A 87 6.59 -17.69 -5.03
CA ALA A 87 6.34 -19.08 -4.64
C ALA A 87 7.24 -19.48 -3.46
N GLY A 88 6.75 -20.41 -2.65
CA GLY A 88 7.51 -21.02 -1.55
C GLY A 88 6.61 -21.88 -0.67
N GLU A 89 7.20 -22.77 0.11
CA GLU A 89 6.46 -23.71 0.96
C GLU A 89 5.69 -23.02 2.10
N THR A 90 4.78 -23.74 2.74
CA THR A 90 4.13 -23.26 3.97
C THR A 90 5.19 -23.02 5.05
N GLY A 91 5.06 -21.96 5.85
CA GLY A 91 6.06 -21.60 6.87
C GLY A 91 7.24 -20.78 6.36
N SER A 92 7.39 -20.57 5.04
CA SER A 92 8.46 -19.73 4.47
C SER A 92 8.43 -18.25 4.87
N GLY A 93 7.35 -17.77 5.51
CA GLY A 93 7.21 -16.38 5.94
C GLY A 93 6.49 -15.46 4.96
N LYS A 94 5.90 -15.98 3.87
CA LYS A 94 5.24 -15.15 2.84
C LYS A 94 4.16 -14.23 3.42
N SER A 95 3.19 -14.79 4.15
CA SER A 95 2.04 -14.02 4.65
C SER A 95 2.41 -12.94 5.67
N THR A 96 3.55 -13.05 6.37
CA THR A 96 3.96 -12.09 7.39
C THR A 96 5.01 -11.11 6.88
N GLN A 97 5.83 -11.49 5.90
CA GLN A 97 6.97 -10.67 5.47
C GLN A 97 6.74 -9.92 4.15
N LEU A 98 5.90 -10.42 3.24
CA LEU A 98 5.75 -9.78 1.92
C LEU A 98 5.13 -8.38 2.00
N SER A 99 4.15 -8.16 2.88
CA SER A 99 3.57 -6.82 3.08
C SER A 99 4.58 -5.83 3.64
N LYS A 100 5.47 -6.29 4.54
CA LYS A 100 6.61 -5.50 5.05
C LYS A 100 7.62 -5.19 3.95
N MET A 101 7.93 -6.15 3.07
CA MET A 101 8.80 -5.91 1.91
C MET A 101 8.19 -4.94 0.91
N CYS A 102 6.87 -4.99 0.69
CA CYS A 102 6.18 -3.98 -0.11
C CYS A 102 6.28 -2.59 0.52
N LEU A 103 6.12 -2.49 1.85
CA LEU A 103 6.28 -1.22 2.56
C LEU A 103 7.71 -0.67 2.45
N GLU A 104 8.72 -1.54 2.62
CA GLU A 104 10.16 -1.20 2.42
C GLU A 104 10.45 -0.76 0.98
N ALA A 105 9.75 -1.34 -0.01
CA ALA A 105 9.82 -0.93 -1.41
C ALA A 105 9.20 0.45 -1.68
N GLY A 106 8.63 1.12 -0.67
CA GLY A 106 8.00 2.44 -0.76
C GLY A 106 6.50 2.40 -1.07
N GLN A 107 5.89 1.22 -1.02
CA GLN A 107 4.45 1.06 -1.23
C GLN A 107 3.64 1.45 0.02
N GLY A 108 2.33 1.60 -0.09
CA GLY A 108 1.48 1.95 1.07
C GLY A 108 1.61 3.39 1.59
N VAL A 109 2.54 4.19 1.05
CA VAL A 109 2.68 5.61 1.41
C VAL A 109 1.62 6.44 0.68
N PHE A 110 1.52 6.27 -0.64
CA PHE A 110 0.59 7.03 -1.50
C PHE A 110 -0.80 6.40 -1.61
N GLY A 111 -0.99 5.22 -1.03
CA GLY A 111 -2.22 4.44 -1.00
C GLY A 111 -2.14 3.45 0.15
N MET A 112 -2.80 2.30 0.07
CA MET A 112 -2.75 1.26 1.09
C MET A 112 -2.31 -0.08 0.50
N ILE A 113 -1.45 -0.81 1.20
CA ILE A 113 -1.10 -2.18 0.81
C ILE A 113 -2.26 -3.09 1.18
N GLY A 114 -2.96 -3.63 0.19
CA GLY A 114 -4.01 -4.61 0.40
C GLY A 114 -3.42 -6.01 0.48
N HIS A 115 -3.71 -6.78 1.53
CA HIS A 115 -3.20 -8.14 1.69
C HIS A 115 -4.35 -9.10 1.96
N THR A 116 -4.71 -9.94 0.98
CA THR A 116 -5.84 -10.84 1.18
C THR A 116 -5.46 -12.12 1.91
N GLN A 117 -6.43 -12.66 2.65
CA GLN A 117 -6.37 -13.96 3.32
C GLN A 117 -7.72 -14.65 3.20
N PRO A 118 -7.77 -15.95 2.85
CA PRO A 118 -9.05 -16.64 2.63
C PRO A 118 -9.87 -16.83 3.92
N ARG A 119 -9.23 -16.73 5.09
CA ARG A 119 -9.86 -16.98 6.40
C ARG A 119 -9.79 -15.75 7.29
N ARG A 120 -10.91 -15.41 7.94
CA ARG A 120 -10.99 -14.25 8.86
C ARG A 120 -9.99 -14.34 10.02
N VAL A 121 -9.85 -15.52 10.62
CA VAL A 121 -8.90 -15.76 11.73
C VAL A 121 -7.46 -15.55 11.27
N ALA A 122 -7.12 -15.98 10.05
CA ALA A 122 -5.81 -15.75 9.47
C ALA A 122 -5.57 -14.26 9.22
N ALA A 123 -6.55 -13.54 8.64
CA ALA A 123 -6.44 -12.10 8.42
C ALA A 123 -6.12 -11.33 9.72
N ARG A 124 -6.90 -11.60 10.78
CA ARG A 124 -6.69 -10.99 12.11
C ARG A 124 -5.33 -11.34 12.72
N SER A 125 -4.99 -12.63 12.73
CA SER A 125 -3.74 -13.12 13.33
C SER A 125 -2.50 -12.60 12.60
N ILE A 126 -2.54 -12.56 11.27
CA ILE A 126 -1.44 -12.02 10.46
C ILE A 126 -1.32 -10.52 10.70
N ALA A 127 -2.43 -9.77 10.79
CA ALA A 127 -2.36 -8.33 11.07
C ALA A 127 -1.78 -8.02 12.44
N ALA A 128 -2.23 -8.74 13.47
CA ALA A 128 -1.66 -8.61 14.81
C ALA A 128 -0.16 -8.93 14.82
N ARG A 129 0.25 -9.97 14.10
CA ARG A 129 1.67 -10.36 14.01
C ARG A 129 2.51 -9.32 13.26
N VAL A 130 2.04 -8.82 12.12
CA VAL A 130 2.76 -7.79 11.34
C VAL A 130 2.86 -6.50 12.14
N ALA A 131 1.80 -6.08 12.83
CA ALA A 131 1.82 -4.91 13.72
C ALA A 131 2.87 -5.08 14.83
N SER A 132 2.87 -6.24 15.49
CA SER A 132 3.85 -6.56 16.54
C SER A 132 5.29 -6.59 16.02
N GLU A 133 5.54 -7.15 14.83
CA GLU A 133 6.89 -7.20 14.24
C GLU A 133 7.39 -5.82 13.79
N LEU A 134 6.48 -4.89 13.48
CA LEU A 134 6.81 -3.51 13.12
C LEU A 134 6.82 -2.56 14.33
N GLY A 135 6.50 -3.05 15.54
CA GLY A 135 6.46 -2.23 16.75
C GLY A 135 5.33 -1.20 16.79
N VAL A 136 4.26 -1.42 15.99
CA VAL A 136 3.11 -0.51 15.90
C VAL A 136 1.87 -1.11 16.54
N LYS A 137 0.90 -0.26 16.86
CA LYS A 137 -0.39 -0.69 17.41
C LYS A 137 -1.32 -1.16 16.30
N LEU A 138 -1.95 -2.32 16.50
CA LEU A 138 -2.94 -2.85 15.57
C LEU A 138 -4.13 -1.88 15.43
N GLY A 139 -4.39 -1.44 14.21
CA GLY A 139 -5.42 -0.45 13.87
C GLY A 139 -4.86 0.89 13.39
N ASP A 140 -3.57 1.15 13.64
CA ASP A 140 -2.85 2.34 13.18
C ASP A 140 -2.22 2.03 11.81
N GLU A 141 -0.89 1.95 11.69
CA GLU A 141 -0.17 1.70 10.42
C GLU A 141 -0.46 0.32 9.83
N VAL A 142 -0.79 -0.65 10.69
CA VAL A 142 -1.20 -2.01 10.29
C VAL A 142 -2.60 -2.28 10.81
N GLY A 143 -3.50 -2.62 9.91
CA GLY A 143 -4.90 -2.88 10.22
C GLY A 143 -5.44 -4.12 9.55
N PHE A 144 -6.69 -4.45 9.86
CA PHE A 144 -7.42 -5.49 9.15
C PHE A 144 -8.88 -5.13 8.94
N GLN A 145 -9.48 -5.75 7.91
CA GLN A 145 -10.92 -5.73 7.73
C GLN A 145 -11.45 -7.11 7.32
N VAL A 146 -12.44 -7.58 8.05
CA VAL A 146 -13.18 -8.81 7.75
C VAL A 146 -14.66 -8.50 7.83
N ARG A 147 -15.51 -9.44 7.39
CA ARG A 147 -16.95 -9.23 7.49
C ARG A 147 -17.34 -8.96 8.95
N PHE A 148 -18.05 -7.84 9.15
CA PHE A 148 -18.55 -7.33 10.44
C PHE A 148 -17.50 -6.79 11.42
N GLU A 149 -16.22 -6.69 11.04
CA GLU A 149 -15.21 -6.08 11.90
C GLU A 149 -14.13 -5.37 11.07
N SER A 150 -13.81 -4.14 11.46
CA SER A 150 -12.73 -3.36 10.88
C SER A 150 -11.88 -2.72 11.98
N LYS A 151 -10.56 -2.81 11.83
CA LYS A 151 -9.58 -2.05 12.61
C LYS A 151 -8.59 -1.43 11.62
N THR A 152 -8.98 -0.30 11.07
CA THR A 152 -8.20 0.52 10.14
C THR A 152 -8.55 1.98 10.36
N ASN A 153 -7.65 2.89 10.05
CA ASN A 153 -7.89 4.32 10.08
C ASN A 153 -7.24 5.01 8.85
N SER A 154 -7.22 6.34 8.85
CA SER A 154 -6.58 7.15 7.78
C SER A 154 -5.08 6.94 7.67
N ASP A 155 -4.45 6.35 8.68
CA ASP A 155 -3.01 6.21 8.84
C ASP A 155 -2.54 4.78 8.53
N THR A 156 -3.48 3.86 8.30
CA THR A 156 -3.19 2.49 7.89
C THR A 156 -2.43 2.47 6.56
N LEU A 157 -1.25 1.87 6.59
CA LEU A 157 -0.36 1.63 5.46
C LEU A 157 -0.54 0.21 4.92
N ILE A 158 -0.74 -0.77 5.80
CA ILE A 158 -0.99 -2.18 5.47
C ILE A 158 -2.36 -2.59 6.00
N LYS A 159 -3.23 -3.05 5.10
CA LYS A 159 -4.53 -3.62 5.45
C LYS A 159 -4.62 -5.07 5.03
N ILE A 160 -4.78 -5.93 6.02
CA ILE A 160 -5.02 -7.34 5.79
C ILE A 160 -6.51 -7.60 5.79
N MET A 161 -7.02 -8.28 4.78
CA MET A 161 -8.45 -8.44 4.60
C MET A 161 -8.82 -9.82 4.08
N THR A 162 -10.10 -10.15 4.12
CA THR A 162 -10.60 -11.35 3.41
C THR A 162 -10.90 -11.05 1.95
N ASP A 163 -10.87 -12.09 1.11
CA ASP A 163 -11.21 -11.98 -0.31
C ASP A 163 -12.62 -11.37 -0.53
N GLY A 164 -13.58 -11.69 0.35
CA GLY A 164 -14.91 -11.09 0.30
C GLY A 164 -14.96 -9.59 0.63
N ILE A 165 -13.99 -9.07 1.39
CA ILE A 165 -13.87 -7.62 1.63
C ILE A 165 -13.27 -6.96 0.40
N LEU A 166 -12.20 -7.53 -0.17
CA LEU A 166 -11.64 -7.05 -1.43
C LEU A 166 -12.72 -7.00 -2.53
N LEU A 167 -13.53 -8.05 -2.67
CA LEU A 167 -14.61 -8.08 -3.66
C LEU A 167 -15.62 -6.95 -3.44
N SER A 168 -15.98 -6.66 -2.19
CA SER A 168 -16.87 -5.54 -1.85
C SER A 168 -16.22 -4.19 -2.13
N GLU A 169 -14.90 -4.05 -1.98
CA GLU A 169 -14.18 -2.82 -2.31
C GLU A 169 -14.12 -2.60 -3.82
N ILE A 170 -13.84 -3.65 -4.62
CA ILE A 170 -13.84 -3.57 -6.08
C ILE A 170 -15.20 -3.11 -6.63
N GLN A 171 -16.31 -3.46 -5.98
CA GLN A 171 -17.64 -2.97 -6.38
C GLN A 171 -17.79 -1.45 -6.20
N ASN A 172 -17.11 -0.85 -5.21
CA ASN A 172 -17.18 0.58 -4.91
C ASN A 172 -16.07 1.38 -5.59
N ASP A 173 -14.87 0.79 -5.71
CA ASP A 173 -13.66 1.35 -6.32
C ASP A 173 -13.12 0.31 -7.34
N PRO A 174 -13.67 0.27 -8.57
CA PRO A 174 -13.30 -0.74 -9.58
C PRO A 174 -11.84 -0.69 -10.02
N PHE A 175 -11.17 0.45 -9.82
CA PHE A 175 -9.78 0.66 -10.18
C PHE A 175 -8.83 0.50 -8.98
N LEU A 176 -9.37 0.27 -7.77
CA LEU A 176 -8.62 0.16 -6.52
C LEU A 176 -7.64 1.31 -6.32
N GLU A 177 -8.05 2.54 -6.68
CA GLU A 177 -7.16 3.70 -6.70
C GLU A 177 -6.59 4.04 -5.30
N SER A 178 -7.31 3.63 -4.26
CA SER A 178 -6.92 3.77 -2.86
C SER A 178 -5.89 2.73 -2.38
N MET A 179 -5.67 1.64 -3.13
CA MET A 179 -4.79 0.53 -2.75
C MET A 179 -3.66 0.27 -3.75
N THR A 180 -2.42 0.23 -3.29
CA THR A 180 -1.29 -0.25 -4.09
C THR A 180 -0.11 -0.66 -3.17
N PRO A 181 0.47 -1.86 -3.37
CA PRO A 181 0.02 -2.98 -4.20
C PRO A 181 -1.06 -3.82 -3.51
N LEU A 182 -1.66 -4.73 -4.27
CA LEU A 182 -2.55 -5.79 -3.79
C LEU A 182 -1.81 -7.13 -3.76
N LEU A 183 -1.65 -7.71 -2.58
CA LEU A 183 -1.13 -9.05 -2.37
C LEU A 183 -2.29 -10.05 -2.33
N LEU A 184 -2.35 -10.91 -3.34
CA LEU A 184 -3.31 -12.01 -3.41
C LEU A 184 -2.66 -13.29 -2.92
N MET A 185 -3.21 -13.86 -1.83
CA MET A 185 -2.63 -15.04 -1.21
C MET A 185 -3.47 -16.27 -1.53
N ARG A 186 -2.87 -17.21 -2.28
CA ARG A 186 -3.46 -18.52 -2.56
C ARG A 186 -2.68 -19.61 -1.83
N PHE A 187 -3.39 -20.48 -1.13
CA PHE A 187 -2.83 -21.74 -0.65
C PHE A 187 -3.07 -22.80 -1.72
N THR A 188 -2.01 -23.25 -2.37
CA THR A 188 -2.04 -24.52 -3.10
C THR A 188 -1.82 -25.62 -2.09
N ARG A 189 -2.82 -26.47 -1.85
CA ARG A 189 -2.55 -27.78 -1.27
C ARG A 189 -1.77 -28.55 -2.33
N GLU A 190 -0.67 -29.19 -1.95
CA GLU A 190 -0.11 -30.24 -2.79
C GLU A 190 -1.21 -31.31 -3.02
N PRO A 191 -1.30 -31.88 -4.23
CA PRO A 191 -2.29 -32.89 -4.57
C PRO A 191 -2.19 -34.14 -3.69
#